data_AF-A0A9W6V3X1-F1
#
_entry.id   AF-A0A9W6V3X1-F1
#
_cell.length_a   1.000
_cell.length_b   1.000
_cell.length_c   1.000
_cell.angle_alpha   90.00
_cell.angle_beta   90.00
_cell.angle_gamma   90.00
#
_symmetry.space_group_name_H-M   'P 1'
#
loop_
_entity.id
_entity.type
_entity.pdbx_description
1 polymer ?
#
loop_
_entity_poly.entity_id
_entity_poly.type
_entity_poly.pdbx_seq_one_letter_code
_entity_poly.pdbx_strand_id
1 'polypeptide(L)'
;MGVHGVAATGAREGRVDPLLADRVVEALLLVGLPVAHGGHGPGVHLLATEGAGDSGGFDADRWPVTLRWICSPRLEGAAAASDARSPWPRTRQVVADSMETALAELLPALGLHATRATADGPTLVGPGDHDAPARAAAGGSPAGGATAAAGAEADPSVGAAVRRGAALAGLPLARGPRTAGVAYAPCGPAADTADAAEAADGQATAVVDVTWQPSPHLPGTPLVATAVREAMHHAVGTALAVCGLRTSWHRPADSAPHLHVADH
;
A
#
# COMPACT_ATOMS: atom_id res chain seq x y z
N MET A 1 18.85 61.35 7.30
CA MET A 1 18.22 60.78 6.08
C MET A 1 18.73 59.37 5.94
N GLY A 2 17.94 58.37 6.34
CA GLY A 2 17.37 57.42 5.38
C GLY A 2 17.86 56.01 5.67
N VAL A 3 17.34 55.41 6.75
CA VAL A 3 17.26 53.95 6.88
C VAL A 3 16.11 53.44 6.00
N HIS A 4 16.08 52.12 5.74
CA HIS A 4 15.11 51.30 5.00
C HIS A 4 15.53 50.98 3.55
N GLY A 5 15.58 49.71 3.12
CA GLY A 5 15.26 48.47 3.80
C GLY A 5 15.82 47.30 3.02
N VAL A 6 16.46 46.37 3.74
CA VAL A 6 16.67 45.02 3.24
C VAL A 6 15.29 44.39 3.19
N ALA A 7 14.78 44.17 2.00
CA ALA A 7 13.64 43.28 1.79
C ALA A 7 14.08 41.89 2.25
N ALA A 8 13.71 41.52 3.47
CA ALA A 8 13.64 40.13 3.86
C ALA A 8 12.60 39.49 2.93
N THR A 9 13.07 38.90 1.84
CA THR A 9 12.32 37.92 1.06
C THR A 9 11.95 36.81 2.02
N GLY A 10 10.75 36.91 2.59
CA GLY A 10 10.18 35.86 3.41
C GLY A 10 10.16 34.60 2.57
N ALA A 11 10.96 33.61 2.97
CA ALA A 11 10.74 32.24 2.58
C ALA A 11 9.29 31.93 2.97
N ARG A 12 8.39 31.85 1.99
CA ARG A 12 7.14 31.13 2.18
C ARG A 12 7.56 29.68 2.38
N GLU A 13 7.82 29.30 3.62
CA GLU A 13 7.72 27.89 4.01
C GLU A 13 6.31 27.47 3.60
N GLY A 14 6.21 26.68 2.53
CA GLY A 14 4.97 26.15 2.01
C GLY A 14 4.33 25.28 3.09
N ARG A 15 3.52 25.90 3.95
CA ARG A 15 2.79 25.17 4.98
C ARG A 15 1.57 24.56 4.34
N VAL A 16 1.56 23.24 4.29
CA VAL A 16 0.39 22.43 3.96
C VAL A 16 -0.75 22.82 4.90
N ASP A 17 -1.97 22.97 4.36
CA ASP A 17 -3.18 23.14 5.17
C ASP A 17 -3.32 21.98 6.16
N PRO A 18 -3.29 22.23 7.49
CA PRO A 18 -3.36 21.17 8.49
C PRO A 18 -4.66 20.37 8.39
N LEU A 19 -5.78 20.97 8.00
CA LEU A 19 -7.05 20.26 7.87
C LEU A 19 -7.08 19.31 6.67
N LEU A 20 -6.40 19.66 5.58
CA LEU A 20 -6.20 18.76 4.47
C LEU A 20 -5.25 17.62 4.84
N ALA A 21 -4.13 17.94 5.51
CA ALA A 21 -3.19 16.93 6.00
C ALA A 21 -3.86 15.92 6.93
N ASP A 22 -4.66 16.38 7.89
CA ASP A 22 -5.37 15.51 8.83
C ASP A 22 -6.34 14.57 8.12
N ARG A 23 -7.11 15.07 7.14
CA ARG A 23 -8.02 14.23 6.34
C ARG A 23 -7.29 13.19 5.49
N VAL A 24 -6.14 13.55 4.93
CA VAL A 24 -5.29 12.60 4.20
C VAL A 24 -4.76 11.53 5.15
N VAL A 25 -4.24 11.92 6.31
CA VAL A 25 -3.72 10.97 7.32
C VAL A 25 -4.84 10.04 7.79
N GLU A 26 -6.03 10.56 8.07
CA GLU A 26 -7.20 9.76 8.44
C GLU A 26 -7.55 8.74 7.34
N ALA A 27 -7.60 9.16 6.07
CA ALA A 27 -7.84 8.28 4.94
C ALA A 27 -6.80 7.16 4.82
N LEU A 28 -5.52 7.46 5.03
CA LEU A 28 -4.44 6.48 5.00
C LEU A 28 -4.55 5.48 6.16
N LEU A 29 -4.87 5.96 7.37
CA LEU A 29 -5.08 5.11 8.54
C LEU A 29 -6.32 4.21 8.38
N LEU A 30 -7.38 4.69 7.71
CA LEU A 30 -8.57 3.91 7.39
C LEU A 30 -8.28 2.72 6.46
N VAL A 31 -7.25 2.79 5.62
CA VAL A 31 -6.83 1.61 4.84
C VAL A 31 -5.71 0.82 5.50
N GLY A 32 -5.14 1.31 6.61
CA GLY A 32 -3.99 0.68 7.26
C GLY A 32 -2.67 0.95 6.57
N LEU A 33 -2.56 2.04 5.80
CA LEU A 33 -1.30 2.48 5.22
C LEU A 33 -0.45 3.20 6.27
N PRO A 34 0.84 2.85 6.41
CA PRO A 34 1.73 3.56 7.31
C PRO A 34 2.02 4.96 6.78
N VAL A 35 1.97 5.95 7.67
CA VAL A 35 2.34 7.33 7.40
C VAL A 35 3.70 7.60 8.01
N ALA A 36 4.65 8.07 7.19
CA ALA A 36 5.99 8.41 7.64
C ALA A 36 6.01 9.83 8.24
N HIS A 37 5.81 9.93 9.56
CA HIS A 37 5.90 11.20 10.26
C HIS A 37 7.36 11.67 10.37
N GLY A 38 7.60 12.96 10.13
CA GLY A 38 8.95 13.55 10.19
C GLY A 38 9.88 13.13 9.03
N GLY A 39 9.33 12.56 7.96
CA GLY A 39 10.10 12.12 6.79
C GLY A 39 10.99 10.90 7.06
N HIS A 40 10.71 10.14 8.12
CA HIS A 40 11.52 8.98 8.51
C HIS A 40 10.68 7.70 8.44
N GLY A 41 11.29 6.62 7.92
CA GLY A 41 10.68 5.30 7.82
C GLY A 41 9.94 5.02 6.51
N PRO A 42 9.57 3.74 6.29
CA PRO A 42 8.78 3.34 5.12
C PRO A 42 7.33 3.82 5.24
N GLY A 43 6.67 3.97 4.10
CA GLY A 43 5.25 4.29 4.03
C GLY A 43 4.97 5.51 3.15
N VAL A 44 3.81 6.12 3.39
CA VAL A 44 3.39 7.35 2.69
C VAL A 44 4.01 8.56 3.37
N HIS A 45 4.79 9.32 2.62
CA HIS A 45 5.34 10.61 2.99
C HIS A 45 4.41 11.71 2.48
N LEU A 46 4.01 12.61 3.38
CA LEU A 46 3.24 13.80 3.05
C LEU A 46 4.21 14.97 2.93
N LEU A 47 4.30 15.54 1.74
CA LEU A 47 5.20 16.63 1.41
C LEU A 47 4.39 17.84 0.96
N ALA A 48 4.85 19.04 1.30
CA ALA A 48 4.35 20.24 0.64
C ALA A 48 4.72 20.17 -0.84
N THR A 49 3.75 20.40 -1.73
CA THR A 49 4.07 20.51 -3.15
C THR A 49 4.88 21.78 -3.39
N GLU A 50 6.07 21.62 -3.94
CA GLU A 50 6.87 22.77 -4.34
C GLU A 50 6.22 23.46 -5.53
N GLY A 51 6.02 24.78 -5.43
CA GLY A 51 5.38 25.56 -6.48
C GLY A 51 6.18 25.52 -7.79
N ALA A 52 5.46 25.61 -8.90
CA ALA A 52 6.04 25.77 -10.22
C ALA A 52 6.99 26.98 -10.29
N GLY A 53 8.29 26.75 -10.16
CA GLY A 53 9.29 27.64 -10.76
C GLY A 53 9.24 27.56 -12.29
N ASP A 54 10.13 28.29 -12.96
CA ASP A 54 10.23 28.41 -14.43
C ASP A 54 10.48 27.08 -15.18
N SER A 55 10.54 25.94 -14.48
CA SER A 55 10.83 24.60 -15.01
C SER A 55 9.66 23.61 -15.00
N GLY A 56 8.40 24.08 -14.95
CA GLY A 56 7.24 23.21 -15.15
C GLY A 56 6.81 22.40 -13.92
N GLY A 57 6.91 22.98 -12.72
CA GLY A 57 6.35 22.36 -11.51
C GLY A 57 4.82 22.34 -11.49
N PHE A 58 4.25 21.67 -10.49
CA PHE A 58 2.81 21.58 -10.32
C PHE A 58 2.25 22.87 -9.70
N ASP A 59 1.00 23.18 -10.03
CA ASP A 59 0.26 24.26 -9.38
C ASP A 59 0.05 23.90 -7.90
N ALA A 60 0.88 24.46 -7.02
CA ALA A 60 0.84 24.18 -5.58
C ALA A 60 -0.39 24.78 -4.89
N ASP A 61 -1.06 25.77 -5.51
CA ASP A 61 -2.33 26.28 -4.97
C ASP A 61 -3.45 25.27 -5.23
N ARG A 62 -3.43 24.62 -6.40
CA ARG A 62 -4.36 23.53 -6.74
C ARG A 62 -4.02 22.22 -6.03
N TRP A 63 -2.74 21.94 -5.87
CA TRP A 63 -2.21 20.69 -5.32
C TRP A 63 -1.22 20.96 -4.20
N PRO A 64 -1.64 21.44 -3.02
CA PRO A 64 -0.72 21.80 -1.93
C PRO A 64 0.01 20.61 -1.29
N VAL A 65 -0.47 19.38 -1.49
CA VAL A 65 0.13 18.17 -0.92
C VAL A 65 0.59 17.22 -2.02
N THR A 66 1.82 16.74 -1.88
CA THR A 66 2.39 15.64 -2.67
C THR A 66 2.59 14.43 -1.75
N LEU A 67 2.03 13.29 -2.14
CA LEU A 67 2.23 12.02 -1.46
C LEU A 67 3.29 11.21 -2.19
N ARG A 68 4.17 10.57 -1.41
CA ARG A 68 5.19 9.67 -1.91
C ARG A 68 5.24 8.37 -1.13
N TRP A 69 5.14 7.22 -1.78
CA TRP A 69 5.50 5.95 -1.17
C TRP A 69 7.01 5.77 -1.12
N ILE A 70 7.54 5.47 0.06
CA ILE A 70 8.95 5.10 0.25
C ILE A 70 9.00 3.68 0.80
N CYS A 71 9.80 2.83 0.16
CA CYS A 71 9.99 1.45 0.60
C CYS A 71 10.83 1.39 1.89
N SER A 72 11.08 0.18 2.40
CA SER A 72 12.00 0.05 3.53
C SER A 72 13.41 0.57 3.21
N PRO A 73 14.16 1.07 4.22
CA PRO A 73 15.55 1.46 4.04
C PRO A 73 16.43 0.35 3.43
N ARG A 74 16.07 -0.91 3.69
CA ARG A 74 16.77 -2.06 3.11
C ARG A 74 16.54 -2.18 1.60
N LEU A 75 15.30 -2.01 1.13
CA LEU A 75 15.00 -2.05 -0.30
C LEU A 75 15.54 -0.81 -1.01
N GLU A 76 15.38 0.37 -0.41
CA GLU A 76 15.94 1.62 -0.95
C GLU A 76 17.48 1.55 -1.05
N GLY A 77 18.14 1.06 0.00
CA GLY A 77 19.60 0.87 0.01
C GLY A 77 20.07 -0.17 -1.01
N ALA A 78 19.35 -1.29 -1.15
CA ALA A 78 19.66 -2.31 -2.15
C ALA A 78 19.51 -1.76 -3.58
N ALA A 79 18.46 -0.99 -3.85
CA ALA A 79 18.25 -0.34 -5.13
C ALA A 79 19.35 0.70 -5.43
N ALA A 80 19.78 1.48 -4.45
CA ALA A 80 20.82 2.50 -4.62
C ALA A 80 22.22 1.92 -4.84
N ALA A 81 22.54 0.78 -4.20
CA ALA A 81 23.84 0.11 -4.32
C ALA A 81 23.93 -0.87 -5.51
N SER A 82 22.86 -1.00 -6.30
CA SER A 82 22.74 -2.00 -7.35
C SER A 82 23.48 -1.64 -8.63
N ASP A 83 23.97 -2.68 -9.31
CA ASP A 83 24.42 -2.57 -10.70
C ASP A 83 23.26 -2.68 -11.70
N ALA A 84 23.57 -2.59 -12.99
CA ALA A 84 22.58 -2.62 -14.06
C ALA A 84 21.85 -3.98 -14.25
N ARG A 85 22.32 -5.08 -13.64
CA ARG A 85 21.70 -6.41 -13.76
C ARG A 85 20.87 -6.79 -12.54
N SER A 86 21.02 -6.04 -11.46
CA SER A 86 20.29 -6.25 -10.23
C SER A 86 18.78 -6.03 -10.42
N PRO A 87 17.92 -6.87 -9.81
CA PRO A 87 16.48 -6.67 -9.83
C PRO A 87 16.00 -5.55 -8.90
N TRP A 88 16.81 -5.14 -7.92
CA TRP A 88 16.38 -4.26 -6.82
C TRP A 88 15.83 -2.89 -7.26
N PRO A 89 16.42 -2.17 -8.23
CA PRO A 89 15.86 -0.90 -8.70
C PRO A 89 14.46 -1.07 -9.30
N ARG A 90 14.27 -2.13 -10.09
CA ARG A 90 12.97 -2.44 -10.70
C ARG A 90 11.94 -2.85 -9.65
N THR A 91 12.31 -3.72 -8.70
CA THR A 91 11.43 -4.11 -7.60
C THR A 91 10.98 -2.88 -6.81
N ARG A 92 11.92 -2.01 -6.43
CA ARG A 92 11.64 -0.78 -5.69
C ARG A 92 10.68 0.14 -6.47
N GLN A 93 10.90 0.30 -7.77
CA GLN A 93 10.04 1.12 -8.63
C GLN A 93 8.63 0.54 -8.73
N VAL A 94 8.48 -0.76 -9.03
CA VAL A 94 7.17 -1.42 -9.14
C VAL A 94 6.39 -1.35 -7.82
N VAL A 95 7.07 -1.55 -6.69
CA VAL A 95 6.43 -1.40 -5.37
C VAL A 95 5.93 0.03 -5.20
N ALA A 96 6.77 1.04 -5.44
CA ALA A 96 6.36 2.44 -5.33
C ALA A 96 5.18 2.78 -6.26
N ASP A 97 5.25 2.40 -7.54
CA ASP A 97 4.21 2.69 -8.52
C ASP A 97 2.88 2.01 -8.19
N SER A 98 2.91 0.79 -7.68
CA SER A 98 1.73 0.08 -7.20
C SER A 98 1.06 0.85 -6.07
N MET A 99 1.85 1.28 -5.09
CA MET A 99 1.33 2.00 -3.92
C MET A 99 0.80 3.39 -4.29
N GLU A 100 1.48 4.11 -5.16
CA GLU A 100 1.00 5.39 -5.70
C GLU A 100 -0.29 5.24 -6.52
N THR A 101 -0.44 4.12 -7.25
CA THR A 101 -1.69 3.82 -7.97
C THR A 101 -2.81 3.57 -6.97
N ALA A 102 -2.53 2.83 -5.90
CA ALA A 102 -3.50 2.62 -4.83
C ALA A 102 -3.97 3.96 -4.21
N LEU A 103 -3.05 4.90 -3.95
CA LEU A 103 -3.35 6.20 -3.38
C LEU A 103 -4.24 7.04 -4.30
N ALA A 104 -3.91 7.09 -5.59
CA ALA A 104 -4.66 7.88 -6.56
C ALA A 104 -6.08 7.37 -6.81
N GLU A 105 -6.34 6.08 -6.59
CA GLU A 105 -7.68 5.50 -6.66
C GLU A 105 -8.43 5.63 -5.32
N LEU A 106 -7.72 5.43 -4.21
CA LEU A 106 -8.30 5.42 -2.86
C LEU A 106 -8.77 6.80 -2.41
N LEU A 107 -7.93 7.82 -2.55
CA LEU A 107 -8.21 9.13 -1.98
C LEU A 107 -9.46 9.77 -2.61
N PRO A 108 -9.65 9.76 -3.94
CA PRO A 108 -10.90 10.22 -4.57
C PRO A 108 -12.12 9.44 -4.12
N ALA A 109 -11.97 8.13 -3.94
CA ALA A 109 -13.02 7.27 -3.42
C ALA A 109 -13.43 7.60 -1.98
N LEU A 110 -12.52 8.17 -1.18
CA LEU A 110 -12.79 8.69 0.16
C LEU A 110 -13.20 10.17 0.16
N GLY A 111 -13.42 10.76 -1.02
CA GLY A 111 -13.87 12.14 -1.19
C GLY A 111 -12.76 13.19 -1.18
N LEU A 112 -11.50 12.78 -1.28
CA LEU A 112 -10.36 13.70 -1.40
C LEU A 112 -10.02 13.96 -2.86
N HIS A 113 -9.84 15.22 -3.24
CA HIS A 113 -9.40 15.55 -4.59
C HIS A 113 -7.93 15.14 -4.75
N ALA A 114 -7.68 14.05 -5.47
CA ALA A 114 -6.33 13.51 -5.68
C ALA A 114 -6.13 12.99 -7.10
N THR A 115 -4.91 13.07 -7.61
CA THR A 115 -4.54 12.53 -8.93
C THR A 115 -3.07 12.14 -8.98
N ARG A 116 -2.71 11.21 -9.88
CA ARG A 116 -1.31 11.01 -10.26
C ARG A 116 -0.79 12.22 -11.03
N ALA A 117 0.41 12.65 -10.70
CA ALA A 117 1.13 13.70 -11.43
C ALA A 117 1.51 13.24 -12.86
N THR A 118 2.01 12.00 -12.95
CA THR A 118 2.29 11.24 -14.17
C THR A 118 2.06 9.76 -13.89
N ALA A 119 2.10 8.91 -14.92
CA ALA A 119 1.91 7.46 -14.77
C ALA A 119 2.86 6.82 -13.73
N ASP A 120 4.08 7.37 -13.57
CA ASP A 120 5.12 6.91 -12.61
C ASP A 120 5.44 7.98 -11.54
N GLY A 121 4.61 9.03 -11.49
CA GLY A 121 4.81 10.20 -10.63
C GLY A 121 4.11 10.08 -9.29
N PRO A 122 4.37 11.03 -8.37
CA PRO A 122 3.72 11.04 -7.06
C PRO A 122 2.21 11.31 -7.17
N THR A 123 1.50 11.04 -6.09
CA THR A 123 0.08 11.41 -5.96
C THR A 123 -0.06 12.83 -5.43
N LEU A 124 -0.73 13.70 -6.17
CA LEU A 124 -1.03 15.08 -5.80
C LEU A 124 -2.40 15.14 -5.13
N VAL A 125 -2.53 15.95 -4.08
CA VAL A 125 -3.78 16.12 -3.31
C VAL A 125 -4.12 17.60 -3.16
N GLY A 126 -5.37 17.91 -3.52
CA GLY A 126 -5.97 19.24 -3.54
C GLY A 126 -6.99 19.44 -2.43
N PRO A 127 -7.29 20.70 -2.05
CA PRO A 127 -8.47 21.00 -1.27
C PRO A 127 -9.70 20.62 -2.11
N GLY A 128 -10.43 19.58 -1.72
CA GLY A 128 -11.66 19.19 -2.42
C GLY A 128 -12.73 20.27 -2.33
N ASP A 129 -13.60 20.35 -3.34
CA ASP A 129 -14.77 21.22 -3.32
C ASP A 129 -15.61 20.90 -2.06
N HIS A 130 -15.83 21.91 -1.22
CA HIS A 130 -16.49 21.77 0.09
C HIS A 130 -17.99 21.40 0.03
N ASP A 131 -18.54 21.08 -1.14
CA ASP A 131 -19.99 20.92 -1.36
C ASP A 131 -20.48 19.48 -1.58
N ALA A 132 -19.63 18.46 -1.44
CA ALA A 132 -20.10 17.08 -1.44
C ALA A 132 -20.48 16.64 -0.02
N PRO A 133 -21.77 16.43 0.31
CA PRO A 133 -22.12 15.86 1.60
C PRO A 133 -21.52 14.46 1.68
N ALA A 134 -20.76 14.22 2.75
CA ALA A 134 -20.32 12.90 3.14
C ALA A 134 -21.56 12.00 3.27
N ARG A 135 -21.89 11.25 2.21
CA ARG A 135 -22.83 10.14 2.29
C ARG A 135 -22.11 9.01 3.03
N ALA A 136 -22.02 9.16 4.34
CA ALA A 136 -21.88 8.05 5.26
C ALA A 136 -23.17 7.22 5.14
N ALA A 137 -23.20 6.33 4.15
CA ALA A 137 -24.21 5.30 4.10
C ALA A 137 -23.96 4.37 5.28
N ALA A 138 -24.75 4.57 6.35
CA ALA A 138 -24.93 3.62 7.42
C ALA A 138 -25.55 2.33 6.83
N GLY A 139 -24.73 1.51 6.20
CA GLY A 139 -25.07 0.17 5.76
C GLY A 139 -24.65 -0.81 6.85
N GLY A 140 -25.63 -1.38 7.57
CA GLY A 140 -25.39 -2.47 8.50
C GLY A 140 -24.68 -3.61 7.80
N SER A 141 -23.50 -3.98 8.32
CA SER A 141 -22.72 -5.11 7.83
C SER A 141 -23.40 -6.42 8.27
N PRO A 142 -23.66 -7.39 7.37
CA PRO A 142 -24.04 -8.72 7.81
C PRO A 142 -22.81 -9.38 8.43
N ALA A 143 -22.93 -9.77 9.69
CA ALA A 143 -21.94 -10.55 10.41
C ALA A 143 -21.83 -11.95 9.78
N GLY A 144 -20.99 -12.08 8.74
CA GLY A 144 -20.50 -13.36 8.25
C GLY A 144 -19.36 -13.82 9.17
N GLY A 145 -19.69 -14.65 10.15
CA GLY A 145 -18.71 -15.26 11.04
C GLY A 145 -17.83 -16.23 10.26
N ALA A 146 -16.62 -15.82 9.92
CA ALA A 146 -15.54 -16.75 9.62
C ALA A 146 -15.10 -17.36 10.95
N THR A 147 -15.52 -18.60 11.20
CA THR A 147 -14.99 -19.46 12.25
C THR A 147 -13.46 -19.46 12.15
N ALA A 148 -12.79 -19.00 13.20
CA ALA A 148 -11.36 -19.14 13.36
C ALA A 148 -11.03 -20.65 13.36
N ALA A 149 -10.58 -21.16 12.22
CA ALA A 149 -9.96 -22.47 12.17
C ALA A 149 -8.70 -22.40 13.04
N ALA A 150 -8.70 -23.19 14.11
CA ALA A 150 -7.58 -23.32 15.01
C ALA A 150 -6.37 -23.88 14.24
N GLY A 151 -5.30 -23.08 14.21
CA GLY A 151 -3.90 -23.53 14.23
C GLY A 151 -3.49 -24.64 13.27
N ALA A 152 -3.56 -24.38 11.96
CA ALA A 152 -2.48 -24.87 11.11
C ALA A 152 -1.36 -23.83 11.19
N GLU A 153 -0.20 -24.22 11.69
CA GLU A 153 0.97 -23.35 11.69
C GLU A 153 1.58 -23.44 10.28
N ALA A 154 1.55 -22.33 9.54
CA ALA A 154 2.21 -22.27 8.24
C ALA A 154 3.69 -22.61 8.40
N ASP A 155 4.29 -23.22 7.37
CA ASP A 155 5.73 -23.50 7.37
C ASP A 155 6.50 -22.23 7.80
N PRO A 156 7.32 -22.32 8.86
CA PRO A 156 7.95 -21.17 9.45
C PRO A 156 8.88 -20.44 8.47
N SER A 157 9.40 -21.13 7.45
CA SER A 157 10.27 -20.58 6.42
C SER A 157 9.51 -19.68 5.44
N VAL A 158 8.39 -20.15 4.89
CA VAL A 158 7.51 -19.39 3.98
C VAL A 158 6.87 -18.23 4.73
N GLY A 159 6.38 -18.47 5.95
CA GLY A 159 5.86 -17.40 6.80
C GLY A 159 6.91 -16.32 7.09
N ALA A 160 8.16 -16.69 7.37
CA ALA A 160 9.25 -15.73 7.55
C ALA A 160 9.59 -14.98 6.26
N ALA A 161 9.52 -15.63 5.10
CA ALA A 161 9.73 -15.01 3.79
C ALA A 161 8.63 -13.99 3.47
N VAL A 162 7.36 -14.31 3.75
CA VAL A 162 6.23 -13.37 3.62
C VAL A 162 6.45 -12.13 4.49
N ARG A 163 6.84 -12.34 5.76
CA ARG A 163 7.15 -11.23 6.68
C ARG A 163 8.30 -10.35 6.17
N ARG A 164 9.35 -10.96 5.61
CA ARG A 164 10.48 -10.22 5.01
C ARG A 164 10.06 -9.45 3.76
N GLY A 165 9.27 -10.05 2.87
CA GLY A 165 8.76 -9.39 1.66
C GLY A 165 7.87 -8.19 1.98
N ALA A 166 6.91 -8.35 2.90
CA ALA A 166 6.08 -7.24 3.37
C ALA A 166 6.93 -6.13 4.01
N ALA A 167 7.89 -6.50 4.87
CA ALA A 167 8.81 -5.54 5.46
C ALA A 167 9.65 -4.80 4.40
N LEU A 168 10.12 -5.49 3.35
CA LEU A 168 10.87 -4.85 2.25
C LEU A 168 10.02 -3.81 1.52
N ALA A 169 8.77 -4.17 1.22
CA ALA A 169 7.80 -3.29 0.58
C ALA A 169 7.38 -2.09 1.46
N GLY A 170 7.65 -2.14 2.77
CA GLY A 170 7.20 -1.12 3.72
C GLY A 170 5.76 -1.31 4.18
N LEU A 171 5.20 -2.50 4.01
CA LEU A 171 3.80 -2.80 4.30
C LEU A 171 3.64 -3.42 5.71
N PRO A 172 2.59 -3.02 6.45
CA PRO A 172 2.33 -3.58 7.77
C PRO A 172 1.80 -5.01 7.66
N LEU A 173 2.16 -5.84 8.63
CA LEU A 173 1.57 -7.17 8.80
C LEU A 173 0.34 -7.08 9.69
N ALA A 174 -0.73 -7.78 9.33
CA ALA A 174 -1.88 -7.96 10.20
C ALA A 174 -1.44 -8.80 11.42
N ARG A 175 -1.61 -8.24 12.63
CA ARG A 175 -1.36 -8.93 13.90
C ARG A 175 -2.56 -9.73 14.40
N GLY A 176 -3.72 -9.57 13.76
CA GLY A 176 -4.93 -10.33 14.05
C GLY A 176 -6.04 -10.03 13.04
N PRO A 177 -7.19 -10.71 13.16
CA PRO A 177 -8.28 -10.68 12.17
C PRO A 177 -9.04 -9.34 12.09
N ARG A 178 -8.63 -8.31 12.83
CA ARG A 178 -9.21 -6.96 12.78
C ARG A 178 -8.17 -5.87 12.57
N THR A 179 -6.90 -6.24 12.41
CA THR A 179 -5.82 -5.28 12.18
C THR A 179 -5.60 -5.17 10.69
N ALA A 180 -5.56 -3.94 10.17
CA ALA A 180 -5.24 -3.72 8.77
C ALA A 180 -3.78 -4.12 8.48
N GLY A 181 -3.54 -4.68 7.29
CA GLY A 181 -2.22 -5.11 6.87
C GLY A 181 -2.23 -6.35 5.98
N VAL A 182 -1.03 -6.82 5.65
CA VAL A 182 -0.81 -8.10 4.97
C VAL A 182 -1.10 -9.22 5.96
N ALA A 183 -2.17 -9.97 5.69
CA ALA A 183 -2.52 -11.20 6.39
C ALA A 183 -2.04 -12.39 5.56
N TYR A 184 -1.68 -13.48 6.23
CA TYR A 184 -1.37 -14.72 5.55
C TYR A 184 -1.87 -15.91 6.37
N ALA A 185 -2.35 -16.94 5.67
CA ALA A 185 -2.87 -18.16 6.24
C ALA A 185 -2.31 -19.37 5.47
N PRO A 186 -1.96 -20.47 6.14
CA PRO A 186 -1.60 -21.69 5.43
C PRO A 186 -2.79 -22.16 4.60
N CYS A 187 -2.52 -22.51 3.35
CA CYS A 187 -3.48 -23.20 2.53
C CYS A 187 -3.46 -24.67 2.95
N GLY A 188 -4.62 -25.20 3.38
CA GLY A 188 -4.74 -26.64 3.60
C GLY A 188 -4.54 -27.39 2.27
N PRO A 189 -4.17 -28.68 2.28
CA PRO A 189 -4.19 -29.46 1.05
C PRO A 189 -5.60 -29.37 0.45
N ALA A 190 -5.70 -28.84 -0.76
CA ALA A 190 -6.98 -28.66 -1.43
C ALA A 190 -7.69 -30.01 -1.47
N ALA A 191 -8.87 -30.11 -0.83
CA ALA A 191 -9.60 -31.36 -0.72
C ALA A 191 -10.11 -31.90 -2.08
N ASP A 192 -10.02 -31.09 -3.15
CA ASP A 192 -10.70 -31.33 -4.43
C ASP A 192 -9.79 -31.40 -5.66
N THR A 193 -8.46 -31.43 -5.52
CA THR A 193 -7.60 -31.75 -6.67
C THR A 193 -7.34 -33.25 -6.72
N ALA A 194 -7.72 -33.88 -7.84
CA ALA A 194 -7.36 -35.25 -8.18
C ALA A 194 -5.84 -35.52 -8.16
N ASP A 195 -5.02 -34.47 -8.06
CA ASP A 195 -3.57 -34.50 -7.88
C ASP A 195 -3.13 -34.83 -6.43
N ALA A 196 -4.05 -34.83 -5.45
CA ALA A 196 -3.72 -35.22 -4.07
C ALA A 196 -3.32 -36.71 -3.95
N ALA A 197 -3.65 -37.53 -4.95
CA ALA A 197 -3.25 -38.94 -5.01
C ALA A 197 -1.83 -39.16 -5.55
N GLU A 198 -1.20 -38.17 -6.21
CA GLU A 198 0.19 -38.27 -6.68
C GLU A 198 1.21 -37.71 -5.68
N ALA A 199 0.78 -36.98 -4.65
CA ALA A 199 1.66 -36.46 -3.58
C ALA A 199 1.95 -37.50 -2.46
N ALA A 200 1.89 -38.80 -2.78
CA ALA A 200 2.18 -39.87 -1.84
C ALA A 200 3.69 -40.09 -1.59
N ASP A 201 4.57 -39.44 -2.36
CA ASP A 201 6.03 -39.50 -2.16
C ASP A 201 6.63 -38.08 -2.18
N GLY A 202 6.91 -37.54 -0.99
CA GLY A 202 7.96 -36.53 -0.79
C GLY A 202 7.57 -35.06 -0.90
N GLN A 203 7.37 -34.44 0.27
CA GLN A 203 7.49 -32.99 0.52
C GLN A 203 6.39 -32.11 -0.10
N ALA A 204 5.23 -32.08 0.57
CA ALA A 204 4.20 -31.08 0.31
C ALA A 204 4.82 -29.67 0.40
N THR A 205 4.87 -28.96 -0.72
CA THR A 205 5.26 -27.55 -0.77
C THR A 205 4.31 -26.76 0.10
N ALA A 206 4.86 -26.05 1.10
CA ALA A 206 4.06 -25.23 1.98
C ALA A 206 3.52 -24.02 1.21
N VAL A 207 2.24 -24.08 0.84
CA VAL A 207 1.54 -22.98 0.17
C VAL A 207 0.87 -22.10 1.22
N VAL A 208 1.05 -20.79 1.10
CA VAL A 208 0.43 -19.79 1.97
C VAL A 208 -0.39 -18.84 1.13
N ASP A 209 -1.63 -18.59 1.56
CA ASP A 209 -2.49 -17.56 1.02
C ASP A 209 -2.10 -16.22 1.63
N VAL A 210 -1.75 -15.26 0.79
CA VAL A 210 -1.44 -13.89 1.20
C VAL A 210 -2.55 -12.95 0.73
N THR A 211 -3.10 -12.19 1.67
CA THR A 211 -4.18 -11.25 1.41
C THR A 211 -3.92 -9.88 2.05
N TRP A 212 -4.41 -8.82 1.42
CA TRP A 212 -4.49 -7.52 2.06
C TRP A 212 -5.79 -7.41 2.84
N GLN A 213 -5.68 -7.13 4.13
CA GLN A 213 -6.81 -6.90 5.01
C GLN A 213 -6.94 -5.38 5.26
N PRO A 214 -7.99 -4.70 4.74
CA PRO A 214 -8.24 -3.31 5.06
C PRO A 214 -8.72 -3.15 6.52
N SER A 215 -8.75 -1.91 7.02
CA SER A 215 -9.36 -1.63 8.33
C SER A 215 -10.84 -1.98 8.32
N PRO A 216 -11.40 -2.49 9.42
CA PRO A 216 -12.85 -2.68 9.56
C PRO A 216 -13.63 -1.35 9.50
N HIS A 217 -12.94 -0.21 9.65
CA HIS A 217 -13.52 1.12 9.55
C HIS A 217 -13.62 1.65 8.12
N LEU A 218 -13.07 0.93 7.13
CA LEU A 218 -13.15 1.35 5.74
C LEU A 218 -14.60 1.26 5.25
N PRO A 219 -15.15 2.31 4.59
CA PRO A 219 -16.48 2.25 4.02
C PRO A 219 -16.60 1.08 3.04
N GLY A 220 -17.69 0.32 3.13
CA GLY A 220 -17.92 -0.92 2.36
C GLY A 220 -18.14 -0.74 0.86
N THR A 221 -17.68 0.35 0.24
CA THR A 221 -17.77 0.56 -1.20
C THR A 221 -16.84 -0.43 -1.93
N PRO A 222 -17.38 -1.38 -2.71
CA PRO A 222 -16.64 -2.54 -3.20
C PRO A 222 -15.53 -2.20 -4.21
N LEU A 223 -15.67 -1.11 -4.96
CA LEU A 223 -14.71 -0.70 -5.99
C LEU A 223 -13.37 -0.24 -5.38
N VAL A 224 -13.43 0.54 -4.30
CA VAL A 224 -12.29 1.12 -3.59
C VAL A 224 -11.45 0.02 -2.95
N ALA A 225 -12.13 -0.93 -2.31
CA ALA A 225 -11.50 -2.09 -1.70
C ALA A 225 -10.92 -3.08 -2.73
N THR A 226 -11.22 -2.93 -4.02
CA THR A 226 -10.67 -3.78 -5.08
C THR A 226 -9.38 -3.18 -5.63
N ALA A 227 -9.39 -1.90 -6.06
CA ALA A 227 -8.19 -1.25 -6.60
C ALA A 227 -7.02 -1.24 -5.61
N VAL A 228 -7.28 -0.87 -4.34
CA VAL A 228 -6.26 -0.89 -3.29
C VAL A 228 -5.73 -2.31 -3.05
N ARG A 229 -6.62 -3.30 -3.02
CA ARG A 229 -6.25 -4.70 -2.78
C ARG A 229 -5.36 -5.23 -3.89
N GLU A 230 -5.72 -5.01 -5.15
CA GLU A 230 -4.93 -5.43 -6.31
C GLU A 230 -3.55 -4.75 -6.33
N ALA A 231 -3.49 -3.45 -6.05
CA ALA A 231 -2.23 -2.72 -5.94
C ALA A 231 -1.35 -3.24 -4.79
N MET A 232 -1.93 -3.50 -3.62
CA MET A 232 -1.22 -4.08 -2.48
C MET A 232 -0.70 -5.47 -2.78
N HIS A 233 -1.52 -6.31 -3.41
CA HIS A 233 -1.12 -7.65 -3.83
C HIS A 233 -0.01 -7.59 -4.88
N HIS A 234 -0.05 -6.64 -5.81
CA HIS A 234 1.02 -6.46 -6.79
C HIS A 234 2.34 -6.03 -6.13
N ALA A 235 2.28 -5.09 -5.17
CA ALA A 235 3.42 -4.65 -4.39
C ALA A 235 4.04 -5.80 -3.57
N VAL A 236 3.20 -6.54 -2.83
CA VAL A 236 3.63 -7.70 -2.03
C VAL A 236 4.18 -8.79 -2.92
N GLY A 237 3.46 -9.18 -3.98
CA GLY A 237 3.90 -10.23 -4.91
C GLY A 237 5.25 -9.92 -5.56
N THR A 238 5.48 -8.67 -5.94
CA THR A 238 6.77 -8.22 -6.49
C THR A 238 7.91 -8.31 -5.47
N ALA A 239 7.65 -7.90 -4.22
CA ALA A 239 8.64 -8.01 -3.14
C ALA A 239 8.93 -9.46 -2.75
N LEU A 240 7.96 -10.36 -2.84
CA LEU A 240 8.12 -11.80 -2.59
C LEU A 240 8.90 -12.48 -3.72
N ALA A 241 8.61 -12.15 -4.97
CA ALA A 241 9.31 -12.70 -6.13
C ALA A 241 10.81 -12.41 -6.09
N VAL A 242 11.21 -11.19 -5.71
CA VAL A 242 12.65 -10.85 -5.56
C VAL A 242 13.30 -11.55 -4.34
N CYS A 243 12.50 -12.00 -3.37
CA CYS A 243 12.97 -12.84 -2.28
C CYS A 243 13.11 -14.32 -2.67
N GLY A 244 12.86 -14.68 -3.95
CA GLY A 244 12.94 -16.04 -4.44
C GLY A 244 11.71 -16.89 -4.15
N LEU A 245 10.55 -16.28 -3.89
CA LEU A 245 9.30 -17.03 -3.74
C LEU A 245 8.54 -17.11 -5.06
N ARG A 246 7.88 -18.25 -5.30
CA ARG A 246 6.92 -18.38 -6.39
C ARG A 246 5.59 -17.78 -5.94
N THR A 247 5.04 -16.90 -6.77
CA THR A 247 3.74 -16.27 -6.51
C THR A 247 2.78 -16.57 -7.65
N SER A 248 1.59 -17.06 -7.34
CA SER A 248 0.51 -17.27 -8.31
C SER A 248 -0.81 -16.69 -7.81
N TRP A 249 -1.63 -16.21 -8.74
CA TRP A 249 -2.94 -15.68 -8.42
C TRP A 249 -3.97 -16.80 -8.37
N HIS A 250 -4.74 -16.85 -7.29
CA HIS A 250 -5.84 -17.79 -7.13
C HIS A 250 -7.14 -17.01 -6.92
N ARG A 251 -8.17 -17.37 -7.70
CA ARG A 251 -9.50 -16.74 -7.68
C ARG A 251 -10.57 -17.82 -7.54
N PRO A 252 -10.88 -18.26 -6.31
CA PRO A 252 -12.00 -19.16 -6.06
C PRO A 252 -13.33 -18.52 -6.45
N ALA A 253 -14.34 -19.35 -6.73
CA ALA A 253 -15.67 -18.88 -7.09
C ALA A 253 -16.35 -18.10 -5.94
N ASP A 254 -16.07 -18.47 -4.69
CA ASP A 254 -16.78 -17.97 -3.50
C ASP A 254 -15.92 -17.07 -2.58
N SER A 255 -14.73 -16.65 -3.03
CA SER A 255 -13.86 -15.79 -2.22
C SER A 255 -13.17 -14.70 -3.02
N ALA A 256 -12.67 -13.69 -2.32
CA ALA A 256 -11.83 -12.68 -2.94
C ALA A 256 -10.55 -13.32 -3.52
N PRO A 257 -9.98 -12.76 -4.62
CA PRO A 257 -8.69 -13.17 -5.13
C PRO A 257 -7.62 -13.09 -4.05
N HIS A 258 -6.72 -14.07 -4.02
CA HIS A 258 -5.60 -14.11 -3.10
C HIS A 258 -4.34 -14.62 -3.81
N LEU A 259 -3.20 -14.30 -3.21
CA LEU A 259 -1.89 -14.64 -3.74
C LEU A 259 -1.40 -15.94 -3.08
N HIS A 260 -1.21 -16.99 -3.85
CA HIS A 260 -0.52 -18.20 -3.41
C HIS A 260 0.98 -17.96 -3.43
N VAL A 261 1.64 -18.30 -2.33
CA VAL A 261 3.08 -18.18 -2.16
C VAL A 261 3.65 -19.53 -1.77
N ALA A 262 4.64 -19.99 -2.52
CA ALA A 262 5.34 -21.25 -2.28
C ALA A 262 6.85 -21.05 -2.36
N ASP A 263 7.59 -21.88 -1.61
CA ASP A 263 9.04 -21.98 -1.77
C ASP A 263 9.40 -22.68 -3.10
N HIS A 264 10.64 -22.50 -3.54
CA HIS A 264 11.14 -23.01 -4.81
C HIS A 264 11.35 -24.52 -4.86
#